data_AF-A0A2V9NYB4-F1
#
_entry.id   AF-A0A2V9NYB4-F1
#
_cell.length_a   1.000
_cell.length_b   1.000
_cell.length_c   1.000
_cell.angle_alpha   90.00
_cell.angle_beta   90.00
_cell.angle_gamma   90.00
#
_symmetry.space_group_name_H-M   'P 1'
#
loop_
_entity.id
_entity.type
_entity.pdbx_description
1 polymer ?
#
loop_
_entity_poly.entity_id
_entity_poly.type
_entity_poly.pdbx_seq_one_letter_code
_entity_poly.pdbx_strand_id
1 'polypeptide(L)' 'MAKAPLSFTYYIAAPVEKVWNGFVSKEANQIIFMGAEFEADLRPGGAMTWSGPGKDGKPMRYVTGEVLRAEPPKLFEY' A
#
# COMPACT_ATOMS: atom_id res chain seq x y z
N MET A 1 -14.25 -3.69 -25.15
CA MET A 1 -14.68 -2.63 -24.22
C MET A 1 -13.95 -2.86 -22.90
N ALA A 2 -13.33 -1.82 -22.31
CA ALA A 2 -12.70 -1.98 -20.99
C ALA A 2 -13.78 -2.25 -19.94
N LYS A 3 -13.50 -3.16 -19.00
CA LYS A 3 -14.41 -3.43 -17.88
C LYS A 3 -14.42 -2.20 -16.96
N ALA A 4 -15.59 -1.87 -16.41
CA ALA A 4 -15.69 -0.80 -15.42
C ALA A 4 -14.77 -1.10 -14.21
N PRO A 5 -14.17 -0.07 -13.58
CA PRO A 5 -13.29 -0.26 -12.44
C PRO A 5 -14.06 -0.84 -11.25
N LEU A 6 -13.38 -1.62 -10.42
CA LEU A 6 -13.90 -2.07 -9.14
C LEU A 6 -13.78 -0.92 -8.13
N SER A 7 -14.83 -0.69 -7.34
CA SER A 7 -14.85 0.34 -6.29
C SER A 7 -15.23 -0.30 -4.96
N PHE A 8 -14.43 -0.05 -3.93
CA PHE A 8 -14.63 -0.57 -2.58
C PHE A 8 -14.70 0.60 -1.59
N THR A 9 -15.66 0.55 -0.67
CA THR A 9 -15.84 1.56 0.39
C THR A 9 -15.88 0.88 1.74
N TYR A 10 -15.01 1.31 2.66
CA TYR A 10 -14.91 0.79 4.02
C TYR A 10 -15.11 1.92 5.03
N TYR A 11 -15.77 1.61 6.15
CA TYR A 11 -15.90 2.52 7.29
C TYR A 11 -15.02 2.01 8.42
N ILE A 12 -14.07 2.85 8.86
CA ILE A 12 -13.07 2.49 9.87
C ILE A 12 -13.24 3.43 11.06
N ALA A 13 -13.47 2.86 12.25
CA ALA A 13 -13.61 3.60 13.49
C ALA A 13 -12.23 4.03 14.05
N ALA A 14 -11.51 4.89 13.32
CA ALA A 14 -10.22 5.44 13.71
C ALA A 14 -10.01 6.86 13.16
N PRO A 15 -9.14 7.68 13.78
CA PRO A 15 -8.72 8.95 13.22
C PRO A 15 -8.08 8.79 11.83
N VAL A 16 -8.27 9.77 10.94
CA VAL A 16 -7.82 9.71 9.54
C VAL A 16 -6.30 9.55 9.43
N GLU A 17 -5.54 10.13 10.36
CA GLU A 17 -4.08 10.03 10.43
C GLU A 17 -3.64 8.59 10.73
N LYS A 18 -4.38 7.88 11.57
CA LYS A 18 -4.12 6.47 11.87
C LYS A 18 -4.46 5.57 10.68
N VAL A 19 -5.55 5.88 9.97
CA VAL A 19 -5.92 5.18 8.74
C VAL A 19 -4.84 5.37 7.68
N TRP A 20 -4.41 6.62 7.47
CA TRP A 20 -3.34 6.96 6.53
C TRP A 20 -2.04 6.21 6.84
N ASN A 21 -1.59 6.25 8.10
CA ASN A 21 -0.42 5.49 8.53
C ASN A 21 -0.56 3.99 8.28
N GLY A 22 -1.78 3.45 8.37
CA GLY A 22 -2.10 2.07 8.00
C GLY A 22 -1.72 1.71 6.57
N PHE A 23 -1.88 2.64 5.63
CA PHE A 23 -1.57 2.42 4.22
C PHE A 23 -0.10 2.66 3.89
N VAL A 24 0.53 3.67 4.46
CA VAL A 24 1.85 4.13 3.97
C VAL A 24 3.05 3.74 4.84
N SER A 25 2.84 3.24 6.07
CA SER A 25 3.95 2.87 6.96
C SER A 25 4.34 1.40 6.83
N LYS A 26 5.64 1.11 6.95
CA LYS A 26 6.16 -0.27 6.92
C LYS A 26 5.57 -1.10 8.05
N GLU A 27 5.56 -0.56 9.27
CA GLU A 27 5.15 -1.26 10.49
C GLU A 27 3.67 -1.63 10.46
N ALA A 28 2.80 -0.72 10.02
CA ALA A 28 1.37 -1.02 9.95
C ALA A 28 1.08 -2.06 8.85
N ASN A 29 1.75 -1.95 7.70
CA ASN A 29 1.59 -2.89 6.59
C ASN A 29 2.00 -4.33 7.00
N GLN A 30 3.06 -4.49 7.78
CA GLN A 30 3.45 -5.80 8.32
C GLN A 30 2.33 -6.43 9.18
N ILE A 31 1.57 -5.62 9.92
CA ILE A 31 0.47 -6.11 10.76
C ILE A 31 -0.76 -6.46 9.91
N ILE A 32 -1.15 -5.59 8.98
CA ILE A 32 -2.45 -5.71 8.28
C ILE A 32 -2.36 -6.55 6.98
N PHE A 33 -1.17 -6.67 6.38
CA PHE A 33 -0.93 -7.44 5.15
C PHE A 33 -0.09 -8.68 5.40
N MET A 34 -0.44 -9.45 6.44
CA MET A 34 0.10 -10.79 6.69
C MET A 34 1.64 -10.86 6.75
N GLY A 35 2.29 -9.85 7.32
CA GLY A 35 3.74 -9.79 7.45
C GLY A 35 4.49 -9.26 6.21
N ALA A 36 3.79 -8.78 5.19
CA ALA A 36 4.45 -8.16 4.03
C ALA A 36 5.21 -6.89 4.44
N GLU A 37 6.43 -6.74 3.95
CA GLU A 37 7.19 -5.51 4.03
C GLU A 37 6.73 -4.56 2.94
N PHE A 38 6.37 -3.34 3.35
CA PHE A 38 5.99 -2.28 2.44
C PHE A 38 7.09 -1.21 2.38
N GLU A 39 7.50 -0.88 1.16
CA GLU A 39 8.46 0.18 0.88
C GLU A 39 7.90 1.07 -0.22
N ALA A 40 7.87 2.39 0.02
CA ALA A 40 7.37 3.36 -0.93
C ALA A 40 8.12 4.70 -0.84
N ASP A 41 8.50 5.24 -1.98
CA ASP A 41 8.81 6.67 -2.12
C ASP A 41 7.52 7.41 -2.47
N LEU A 42 6.98 8.17 -1.52
CA LEU A 42 5.67 8.82 -1.66
C LEU A 42 5.68 10.05 -2.59
N ARG A 43 6.79 10.36 -3.26
CA ARG A 43 6.84 11.40 -4.29
C ARG A 43 6.24 10.87 -5.60
N PRO A 44 5.60 11.71 -6.43
CA PRO A 44 5.21 11.32 -7.78
C PRO A 44 6.40 10.73 -8.57
N GLY A 45 6.21 9.58 -9.20
CA GLY A 45 7.26 8.80 -9.87
C GLY A 45 8.08 7.90 -8.93
N GLY A 46 7.82 7.92 -7.63
CA GLY A 46 8.50 7.10 -6.64
C GLY A 46 8.10 5.63 -6.73
N ALA A 47 9.05 4.72 -6.51
CA ALA A 47 8.78 3.29 -6.54
C ALA A 47 8.03 2.84 -5.28
N MET A 48 7.11 1.89 -5.44
CA MET A 48 6.38 1.23 -4.37
C MET A 48 6.48 -0.30 -4.52
N THR A 49 6.69 -1.02 -3.43
CA THR A 49 6.77 -2.49 -3.43
C THR A 49 6.22 -3.08 -2.13
N TRP A 50 5.42 -4.14 -2.27
CA TRP A 50 5.19 -5.10 -1.19
C TRP A 50 6.05 -6.33 -1.43
N SER A 51 6.82 -6.74 -0.42
CA SER A 51 7.66 -7.93 -0.46
C SER A 51 7.45 -8.82 0.76
N GLY A 52 7.83 -10.09 0.63
CA GLY A 52 7.80 -11.03 1.74
C GLY A 52 8.37 -12.39 1.32
N PRO A 53 8.23 -13.43 2.17
CA PRO A 53 8.75 -14.76 1.86
C PRO A 53 8.04 -15.37 0.64
N GLY A 54 8.83 -15.87 -0.29
CA GLY A 54 8.36 -16.70 -1.40
C GLY A 54 8.15 -18.15 -1.00
N LYS A 55 7.79 -18.98 -1.99
CA LYS A 55 7.55 -20.42 -1.75
C LYS A 55 8.77 -21.16 -1.19
N ASP A 56 9.97 -20.66 -1.47
CA ASP A 56 11.25 -21.18 -0.98
C ASP A 56 11.75 -20.44 0.28
N GLY A 57 10.92 -19.58 0.86
CA GLY A 57 11.26 -18.75 2.01
C GLY A 57 12.16 -17.56 1.70
N LYS A 58 12.60 -17.37 0.44
CA LYS A 58 13.44 -16.22 0.07
C LYS A 58 12.59 -14.97 -0.15
N PRO A 59 13.14 -13.77 0.11
CA PRO A 59 12.43 -12.53 -0.18
C PRO A 59 12.01 -12.45 -1.66
N MET A 60 10.74 -12.18 -1.92
CA MET A 60 10.19 -11.94 -3.24
C MET A 60 9.26 -10.72 -3.23
N ARG A 61 9.15 -10.06 -4.39
CA ARG A 61 8.19 -8.97 -4.59
C ARG A 61 6.82 -9.56 -4.93
N TYR A 62 5.80 -9.16 -4.17
CA TYR A 62 4.40 -9.55 -4.40
C TYR A 62 3.70 -8.60 -5.34
N VAL A 63 3.89 -7.29 -5.09
CA VAL A 63 3.27 -6.20 -5.84
C VAL A 63 4.31 -5.10 -6.01
N THR A 64 4.36 -4.51 -7.20
CA THR A 64 5.19 -3.34 -7.51
C THR A 64 4.34 -2.30 -8.20
N GLY A 65 4.60 -1.03 -7.93
CA GLY A 65 3.92 0.10 -8.56
C GLY A 65 4.75 1.37 -8.53
N GLU A 66 4.18 2.42 -9.07
CA GLU A 66 4.76 3.77 -9.11
C GLU A 66 3.76 4.73 -8.51
N VAL A 67 4.19 5.53 -7.53
CA VAL A 67 3.32 6.52 -6.90
C VAL A 67 2.98 7.61 -7.91
N LEU A 68 1.68 7.77 -8.19
CA LEU A 68 1.17 8.79 -9.09
C LEU A 68 0.94 10.11 -8.34
N ARG A 69 0.27 10.02 -7.19
CA ARG A 69 -0.07 11.16 -6.32
C ARG A 69 -0.14 10.72 -4.86
N ALA A 70 0.36 11.57 -3.97
CA ALA A 70 0.21 11.41 -2.53
C ALA A 70 -0.08 12.77 -1.89
N GLU A 71 -1.27 12.90 -1.31
CA GLU A 71 -1.71 14.08 -0.56
C GLU A 71 -2.16 13.63 0.83
N PRO A 72 -1.25 13.55 1.82
CA PRO A 72 -1.60 13.08 3.16
C PRO A 72 -2.63 14.00 3.84
N PRO A 73 -3.63 13.48 4.57
CA PRO A 73 -4.05 12.07 4.68
C PRO A 73 -5.26 11.73 3.78
N LYS A 74 -5.37 12.36 2.60
CA LYS A 74 -6.56 12.40 1.75
C LYS A 74 -6.49 11.48 0.53
N LEU A 75 -5.33 11.37 -0.11
CA LEU A 75 -5.19 10.67 -1.40
C LEU A 75 -3.85 9.95 -1.48
N PHE A 76 -3.89 8.67 -1.85
CA PHE A 76 -2.72 7.90 -2.26
C PHE A 76 -3.10 7.08 -3.50
N GLU A 77 -2.40 7.32 -4.61
CA GLU A 77 -2.62 6.65 -5.89
C GLU A 77 -1.29 6.10 -6.41
N TYR A 78 -1.30 4.83 -6.86
CA TYR A 78 -0.13 4.06 -7.29
C TYR A 78 -0.48 2.98 -8.32
#